data_AF-A0A175YDY8-F1
#
_entry.id   AF-A0A175YDY8-F1
#
_cell.length_a   1.000
_cell.length_b   1.000
_cell.length_c   1.000
_cell.angle_alpha   90.00
_cell.angle_beta   90.00
_cell.angle_gamma   90.00
#
_symmetry.space_group_name_H-M   'P 1'
#
loop_
_entity.id
_entity.type
_entity.pdbx_description
1 polymer ?
#
loop_
_entity_poly.entity_id
_entity_poly.type
_entity_poly.pdbx_seq_one_letter_code
_entity_poly.pdbx_strand_id
1 'polypeptide(L)'
;MKENEFSPIAKSSPESPVHQIHDRRPVLWNRTWIAGRWFLLVFLGCFVVCINICCFYLLIKYNPEDIFYGVLCMLLLNISCGGVLVGQARELVEDSKTVNDVPWWCYGCRSPSPLKLNSQ
;
A
#
# COMPACT_ATOMS: atom_id res chain seq x y z
N MET A 1 -34.70 23.24 -63.14
CA MET A 1 -35.39 24.30 -62.37
C MET A 1 -36.04 23.63 -61.17
N LYS A 2 -35.95 24.25 -59.99
CA LYS A 2 -36.27 23.78 -58.62
C LYS A 2 -35.07 23.12 -57.91
N GLU A 3 -34.28 23.93 -57.19
CA GLU A 3 -34.36 24.30 -55.76
C GLU A 3 -33.57 23.27 -54.93
N ASN A 4 -32.28 23.52 -54.68
CA ASN A 4 -31.74 24.21 -53.50
C ASN A 4 -32.31 23.70 -52.18
N GLU A 5 -31.66 22.69 -51.58
CA GLU A 5 -31.68 22.53 -50.13
C GLU A 5 -30.24 22.36 -49.62
N PHE A 6 -29.74 23.48 -49.11
CA PHE A 6 -28.45 23.64 -48.47
C PHE A 6 -28.57 23.14 -47.03
N SER A 7 -28.05 21.94 -46.75
CA SER A 7 -27.87 21.48 -45.36
C SER A 7 -26.58 22.05 -44.79
N PRO A 8 -26.60 22.65 -43.59
CA PRO A 8 -25.42 23.25 -43.00
C PRO A 8 -24.44 22.15 -42.54
N ILE A 9 -23.21 22.26 -43.02
CA ILE A 9 -22.05 21.52 -42.51
C ILE A 9 -21.87 21.91 -41.04
N ALA A 10 -22.32 21.05 -40.14
CA ALA A 10 -22.01 21.13 -38.73
C ALA A 10 -20.51 20.89 -38.56
N LYS A 11 -19.74 21.98 -38.53
CA LYS A 11 -18.41 22.03 -37.93
C LYS A 11 -18.57 21.85 -36.43
N SER A 12 -18.22 20.68 -35.93
CA SER A 12 -17.84 20.52 -34.52
C SER A 12 -16.69 19.53 -34.39
N SER A 13 -15.48 20.05 -34.57
CA SER A 13 -14.37 19.74 -33.68
C SER A 13 -13.51 21.00 -33.58
N PRO A 14 -13.21 21.44 -32.35
CA PRO A 14 -11.82 21.46 -31.97
C PRO A 14 -11.59 20.62 -30.70
N GLU A 15 -10.63 19.72 -30.82
CA GLU A 15 -9.60 19.39 -29.82
C GLU A 15 -9.88 19.69 -28.34
N SER A 16 -10.05 18.61 -27.56
CA SER A 16 -9.37 18.26 -26.29
C SER A 16 -9.26 19.31 -25.15
N PRO A 17 -9.43 18.90 -23.88
CA PRO A 17 -8.53 17.91 -23.34
C PRO A 17 -9.29 16.67 -22.89
N VAL A 18 -8.81 15.53 -23.38
CA VAL A 18 -8.74 14.26 -22.69
C VAL A 18 -8.90 14.50 -21.18
N HIS A 19 -10.11 14.29 -20.66
CA HIS A 19 -10.24 13.93 -19.27
C HIS A 19 -9.55 12.58 -19.23
N GLN A 20 -8.24 12.60 -18.92
CA GLN A 20 -7.57 11.44 -18.40
C GLN A 20 -8.29 11.20 -17.07
N ILE A 21 -9.49 10.62 -17.14
CA ILE A 21 -9.87 9.56 -16.24
C ILE A 21 -8.63 8.71 -16.29
N HIS A 22 -7.82 8.82 -15.24
CA HIS A 22 -6.76 7.89 -14.96
C HIS A 22 -7.46 6.55 -15.07
N ASP A 23 -7.35 5.95 -16.23
CA ASP A 23 -7.71 4.58 -16.52
C ASP A 23 -6.62 3.79 -15.81
N ARG A 24 -6.62 3.92 -14.48
CA ARG A 24 -6.04 3.00 -13.54
C ARG A 24 -6.97 1.82 -13.69
N ARG A 25 -6.81 1.13 -14.82
CA ARG A 25 -7.21 -0.25 -15.06
C ARG A 25 -7.09 -0.88 -13.69
N PRO A 26 -8.18 -1.32 -13.04
CA PRO A 26 -8.07 -1.91 -11.72
C PRO A 26 -7.10 -3.05 -11.95
N VAL A 27 -5.86 -2.88 -11.48
CA VAL A 27 -4.89 -3.95 -11.52
C VAL A 27 -5.59 -4.99 -10.70
N LEU A 28 -6.14 -6.00 -11.37
CA LEU A 28 -6.89 -7.06 -10.73
C LEU A 28 -5.83 -7.82 -9.94
N TRP A 29 -5.53 -7.31 -8.75
CA TRP A 29 -4.44 -7.79 -7.95
C TRP A 29 -4.79 -9.22 -7.59
N ASN A 30 -4.01 -10.15 -8.13
CA ASN A 30 -4.23 -11.55 -7.83
C ASN A 30 -4.06 -11.76 -6.33
N ARG A 31 -4.90 -12.61 -5.72
CA ARG A 31 -4.84 -12.96 -4.30
C ARG A 31 -3.43 -13.36 -3.86
N THR A 32 -2.71 -14.10 -4.71
CA THR A 32 -1.33 -14.54 -4.48
C THR A 32 -0.34 -13.37 -4.40
N TRP A 33 -0.60 -12.30 -5.13
CA TRP A 33 0.24 -11.10 -5.10
C TRP A 33 0.10 -10.34 -3.77
N ILE A 34 -1.14 -10.16 -3.29
CA ILE A 34 -1.40 -9.52 -2.00
C ILE A 34 -0.77 -10.34 -0.86
N ALA A 35 -0.95 -11.66 -0.88
CA ALA A 35 -0.32 -12.55 0.08
C ALA A 35 1.22 -12.45 0.02
N GLY A 36 1.80 -12.42 -1.18
CA GLY A 36 3.25 -12.27 -1.38
C GLY A 36 3.80 -10.96 -0.78
N ARG A 37 3.10 -9.83 -0.99
CA ARG A 37 3.49 -8.55 -0.37
C ARG A 37 3.40 -8.59 1.16
N TRP A 38 2.40 -9.25 1.72
CA TRP A 38 2.32 -9.45 3.18
C TRP A 38 3.48 -10.31 3.71
N PHE A 39 3.80 -11.42 3.06
CA PHE A 39 4.95 -12.26 3.45
C PHE A 39 6.26 -11.49 3.37
N LEU A 40 6.46 -10.70 2.31
CA LEU A 40 7.64 -9.86 2.16
C LEU A 40 7.71 -8.80 3.28
N LEU A 41 6.58 -8.19 3.64
CA LEU A 41 6.52 -7.18 4.69
C LEU A 41 6.87 -7.77 6.07
N VAL A 42 6.32 -8.94 6.39
CA VAL A 42 6.62 -9.67 7.64
C VAL A 42 8.08 -10.10 7.65
N PHE A 43 8.57 -10.68 6.55
CA PHE A 43 9.97 -11.06 6.41
C PHE A 43 10.91 -9.87 6.62
N LEU A 44 10.62 -8.73 5.99
CA LEU A 44 11.40 -7.51 6.13
C LEU A 44 11.39 -7.01 7.59
N GLY A 45 10.23 -7.03 8.24
CA GLY A 45 10.12 -6.69 9.67
C GLY A 45 10.98 -7.60 10.55
N CYS A 46 10.91 -8.92 10.36
CA CYS A 46 11.75 -9.88 11.08
C CYS A 46 13.23 -9.66 10.80
N PHE A 47 13.60 -9.43 9.54
CA PHE A 47 14.99 -9.17 9.15
C PHE A 47 15.55 -7.92 9.84
N VAL A 48 14.78 -6.83 9.87
CA VAL A 48 15.17 -5.60 10.58
C VAL A 48 15.37 -5.85 12.08
N VAL A 49 14.48 -6.63 12.72
CA VAL A 49 14.64 -7.01 14.14
C VAL A 49 15.93 -7.80 14.36
N CYS A 50 16.21 -8.81 13.52
CA CYS A 50 17.44 -9.60 13.62
C CYS A 50 18.70 -8.73 13.48
N ILE A 51 18.72 -7.84 12.48
CA ILE A 51 19.84 -6.91 12.27
C ILE A 51 20.02 -5.99 13.48
N ASN A 52 18.94 -5.44 14.05
CA ASN A 52 19.04 -4.62 15.26
C ASN A 52 19.65 -5.38 16.44
N ILE A 53 19.22 -6.62 16.68
CA ILE A 53 19.77 -7.45 17.76
C ILE A 53 21.26 -7.70 17.54
N CYS A 54 21.66 -8.06 16.32
CA CYS A 54 23.06 -8.28 15.97
C CYS A 54 23.90 -7.01 16.16
N CYS A 55 23.44 -5.87 15.64
CA CYS A 55 24.15 -4.61 15.77
C CYS A 55 24.24 -4.16 17.23
N PHE A 56 23.18 -4.33 18.02
CA PHE A 56 23.18 -3.99 19.44
C PHE A 56 24.15 -4.87 20.24
N TYR A 57 24.18 -6.18 19.95
CA TYR A 57 25.16 -7.10 20.54
C TYR A 57 26.60 -6.69 20.21
N LEU A 58 26.88 -6.35 18.96
CA LEU A 58 28.21 -5.90 18.54
C LEU A 58 28.60 -4.57 19.21
N LEU A 59 27.65 -3.65 19.36
CA LEU A 59 27.87 -2.36 20.02
C LEU A 59 28.26 -2.56 21.49
N ILE A 60 27.52 -3.38 22.24
CA ILE A 60 27.85 -3.71 23.64
C ILE A 60 29.21 -4.40 23.75
N LYS A 61 29.51 -5.32 22.83
CA LYS A 61 30.71 -6.15 22.92
C LYS A 61 31.99 -5.40 22.57
N TYR A 62 31.94 -4.53 21.56
CA TYR A 62 33.14 -3.93 20.98
C TYR A 62 33.29 -2.42 21.24
N ASN A 63 32.21 -1.67 21.45
CA ASN A 63 32.27 -0.21 21.68
C ASN A 63 31.19 0.24 22.71
N PRO A 64 31.26 -0.24 23.96
CA PRO A 64 30.25 0.07 24.98
C PRO A 64 30.19 1.56 25.36
N GLU A 65 31.29 2.31 25.18
CA GLU A 65 31.37 3.76 25.39
C GLU A 65 30.44 4.56 24.46
N ASP A 66 30.22 4.04 23.24
CA ASP A 66 29.40 4.69 22.21
C ASP A 66 27.94 4.21 22.20
N ILE A 67 27.52 3.47 23.24
CA ILE A 67 26.21 2.81 23.27
C ILE A 67 25.06 3.80 23.09
N PHE A 68 25.16 5.00 23.67
CA PHE A 68 24.13 6.04 23.55
C PHE A 68 23.99 6.53 22.11
N TYR A 69 25.11 6.78 21.43
CA TYR A 69 25.10 7.23 20.04
C TYR A 69 24.61 6.12 19.10
N GLY A 70 25.10 4.90 19.30
CA GLY A 70 24.68 3.74 18.50
C GLY A 70 23.19 3.43 18.67
N VAL A 71 22.66 3.47 19.89
CA VAL A 71 21.22 3.28 20.15
C VAL A 71 20.39 4.42 19.54
N LEU A 72 20.87 5.67 19.61
CA LEU A 72 20.19 6.80 18.97
C LEU A 72 20.11 6.64 17.45
N CYS A 73 21.21 6.25 16.80
CA CYS A 73 21.24 5.96 15.36
C CYS A 73 20.31 4.80 15.00
N MET A 74 20.33 3.71 15.77
CA MET A 74 19.39 2.59 15.56
C MET A 74 17.94 3.05 15.71
N LEU A 75 17.62 3.87 16.72
CA LEU A 75 16.26 4.37 16.92
C LEU A 75 15.77 5.19 15.73
N LEU A 76 16.58 6.12 15.20
CA LEU A 76 16.24 6.93 14.03
C LEU A 76 16.00 6.07 12.78
N LEU A 77 16.85 5.05 12.57
CA LEU A 77 16.68 4.10 11.48
C LEU A 77 15.41 3.24 11.64
N ASN A 78 15.08 2.84 12.86
CA ASN A 78 13.86 2.09 13.14
C ASN A 78 12.59 2.95 12.95
N ILE A 79 12.62 4.24 13.31
CA ILE A 79 11.48 5.14 13.08
C ILE A 79 11.23 5.32 11.59
N SER A 80 12.29 5.60 10.81
CA SER A 80 12.16 5.77 9.35
C SER A 80 11.72 4.48 8.67
N CYS A 81 12.33 3.34 8.99
CA CYS A 81 11.94 2.03 8.47
C CYS A 81 10.51 1.66 8.88
N GLY A 82 10.16 1.87 10.16
CA GLY A 82 8.82 1.63 10.69
C GLY A 82 7.75 2.46 9.99
N GLY A 83 8.03 3.73 9.68
CA GLY A 83 7.13 4.58 8.89
C GLY A 83 6.84 4.00 7.51
N VAL A 84 7.87 3.53 6.81
CA VAL A 84 7.71 2.87 5.50
C VAL A 84 6.93 1.56 5.62
N LEU A 85 7.25 0.71 6.60
CA LEU A 85 6.56 -0.56 6.82
C LEU A 85 5.07 -0.34 7.15
N VAL A 86 4.75 0.64 7.99
CA VAL A 86 3.35 0.98 8.32
C VAL A 86 2.63 1.56 7.11
N GLY A 87 3.28 2.41 6.31
CA GLY A 87 2.72 2.90 5.04
C GLY A 87 2.36 1.75 4.10
N GLN A 88 3.31 0.84 3.88
CA GLN A 88 3.10 -0.35 3.04
C GLN A 88 2.02 -1.29 3.60
N ALA A 89 1.96 -1.47 4.93
CA ALA A 89 0.90 -2.24 5.58
C ALA A 89 -0.48 -1.62 5.34
N ARG A 90 -0.60 -0.28 5.43
CA ARG A 90 -1.86 0.43 5.20
C ARG A 90 -2.31 0.29 3.74
N GLU A 91 -1.41 0.48 2.79
CA GLU A 91 -1.68 0.24 1.36
C GLU A 91 -2.17 -1.20 1.13
N LEU A 92 -1.53 -2.19 1.76
CA LEU A 92 -1.92 -3.59 1.66
C LEU A 92 -3.31 -3.89 2.23
N VAL A 93 -3.68 -3.25 3.34
CA VAL A 93 -5.02 -3.37 3.93
C VAL A 93 -6.09 -2.67 3.08
N GLU A 94 -5.74 -1.60 2.37
CA GLU A 94 -6.65 -0.97 1.41
C GLU A 94 -6.81 -1.82 0.15
N ASP A 95 -5.72 -2.32 -0.41
CA ASP A 95 -5.71 -3.23 -1.56
C ASP A 95 -6.51 -4.51 -1.26
N SER A 96 -6.38 -5.07 -0.06
CA SER A 96 -7.11 -6.30 0.33
C SER A 96 -8.63 -6.14 0.36
N LYS A 97 -9.15 -4.92 0.58
CA LYS A 97 -10.59 -4.63 0.54
C LYS A 97 -11.16 -4.63 -0.89
N THR A 98 -10.30 -4.46 -1.89
CA THR A 98 -10.70 -4.41 -3.30
C THR A 98 -10.71 -5.78 -3.98
N VAL A 99 -10.22 -6.82 -3.30
CA VAL A 99 -10.08 -8.18 -3.83
C VAL A 99 -10.93 -9.17 -3.00
N ASN A 100 -11.72 -9.99 -3.69
CA ASN A 100 -12.50 -11.06 -3.06
C ASN A 100 -11.60 -12.25 -2.66
N ASP A 101 -11.99 -12.99 -1.62
CA ASP A 101 -11.35 -14.22 -1.14
C ASP A 101 -9.94 -14.11 -0.53
N VAL A 102 -9.39 -12.92 -0.26
CA VAL A 102 -8.11 -12.83 0.49
C VAL A 102 -8.27 -13.31 1.95
N PRO A 103 -7.26 -13.98 2.52
CA PRO A 103 -7.33 -14.47 3.90
C PRO A 103 -7.66 -13.36 4.90
N TRP A 104 -8.39 -13.72 5.97
CA TRP A 104 -8.86 -12.77 6.98
C TRP A 104 -7.76 -11.91 7.62
N TRP A 105 -6.54 -12.46 7.76
CA TRP A 105 -5.39 -11.75 8.30
C TRP A 105 -4.84 -10.64 7.38
N CYS A 106 -5.18 -10.65 6.08
CA CYS A 106 -4.81 -9.57 5.15
C CYS A 106 -5.59 -8.27 5.41
N TYR A 107 -6.72 -8.32 6.12
CA TYR A 107 -7.51 -7.14 6.47
C TYR A 107 -7.02 -6.45 7.77
N GLY A 108 -5.93 -6.94 8.35
CA GLY A 108 -5.45 -6.54 9.67
C GLY A 108 -6.27 -7.11 10.82
N CYS A 109 -5.91 -6.79 12.06
CA CYS A 109 -6.66 -7.16 13.26
C CYS A 109 -7.97 -6.36 13.38
N ARG A 110 -8.89 -6.53 12.43
CA ARG A 110 -10.23 -5.96 12.53
C ARG A 110 -11.12 -7.00 13.19
N SER A 111 -11.53 -6.76 14.43
CA SER A 111 -12.56 -7.59 15.07
C SER A 111 -13.75 -7.72 14.13
N PRO A 112 -14.32 -8.92 13.95
CA PRO A 112 -15.57 -9.06 13.21
C PRO A 112 -16.58 -8.18 13.93
N SER A 113 -16.94 -7.05 13.30
CA SER A 113 -18.02 -6.22 13.84
C SER A 113 -19.25 -7.09 13.88
N PRO A 114 -19.95 -7.21 15.02
CA PRO A 114 -21.11 -8.07 15.11
C PRO A 114 -22.11 -7.60 14.07
N LEU A 115 -22.48 -8.51 13.17
CA LEU A 115 -23.64 -8.35 12.30
C LEU A 115 -24.78 -7.86 13.18
N LYS A 116 -25.32 -6.66 12.89
CA LYS A 116 -26.63 -6.26 13.40
C LYS A 116 -27.62 -7.32 12.94
N LEU A 117 -27.92 -8.27 13.83
CA LEU A 117 -29.07 -9.16 13.68
C LEU A 117 -30.29 -8.25 13.71
N ASN A 118 -30.85 -7.98 12.54
CA ASN A 118 -32.13 -7.33 12.40
C ASN A 118 -33.17 -8.37 12.85
N SER A 119 -33.55 -8.37 14.13
CA SER A 119 -34.73 -9.13 14.58
C SER A 119 -35.96 -8.31 14.23
N GLN A 120 -36.76 -8.88 13.32
CA GLN A 120 -38.14 -8.50 13.05
C GLN A 120 -38.96 -8.34 14.33
#